data_AF-A0A7C3CXQ1-F1
#
_entry.id   AF-A0A7C3CXQ1-F1
#
_cell.length_a   1.000
_cell.length_b   1.000
_cell.length_c   1.000
_cell.angle_alpha   90.00
_cell.angle_beta   90.00
_cell.angle_gamma   90.00
#
_symmetry.space_group_name_H-M   'P 1'
#
loop_
_entity.id
_entity.type
_entity.pdbx_description
1 polymer ?
#
loop_
_entity_poly.entity_id
_entity_poly.type
_entity_poly.pdbx_seq_one_letter_code
_entity_poly.pdbx_strand_id
1 'polypeptide(L)'
;MQRIIIACILTLLVNAKANAGNMPTVFGIAHLATEVVSGEGSKEGFSVKSRSSRLGVRGKNTFKGNLTGIYRFEFQIDMADDNNGDDFVKSRNMYAGITDKKLGTLLVGRHDSAMKKAIGIKIFSDTVAEMTTIMGKDVKLYNRANNTVYYQSPRLFCIQLLASVSALENGDSKNLFDIQSIAITFKKNNIYAGLANEKAEAGQKGNRITLGYKFSGHQVGAGYEFGKYASGAYHKAFVINGIAKLTDLYKIKATCGKRMAEKDETAYGIAAVRDLGGKSELYLLYHRDTNDNTSVDEQALSLGMKYVF
;
A
#
# COMPACT_ATOMS: atom_id res chain seq x y z
N MET A 1 12.45 -23.45 19.64
CA MET A 1 12.76 -22.19 20.38
C MET A 1 12.06 -21.01 19.73
N GLN A 2 10.71 -20.96 19.71
CA GLN A 2 9.98 -19.97 18.91
C GLN A 2 8.71 -19.41 19.59
N ARG A 3 8.51 -19.69 20.89
CA ARG A 3 7.38 -19.16 21.67
C ARG A 3 7.73 -17.99 22.59
N ILE A 4 8.97 -17.49 22.55
CA ILE A 4 9.48 -16.50 23.53
C ILE A 4 9.45 -15.05 22.99
N ILE A 5 9.26 -14.82 21.69
CA ILE A 5 9.39 -13.47 21.11
C ILE A 5 8.17 -12.58 21.40
N ILE A 6 6.96 -13.14 21.55
CA ILE A 6 5.74 -12.35 21.78
C ILE A 6 5.67 -11.82 23.23
N ALA A 7 6.20 -12.56 24.21
CA ALA A 7 6.17 -12.16 25.62
C ALA A 7 7.18 -11.03 25.95
N CYS A 8 8.33 -10.98 25.26
CA CYS A 8 9.35 -9.96 25.51
C CYS A 8 8.95 -8.54 25.05
N ILE A 9 8.12 -8.41 24.01
CA ILE A 9 7.68 -7.09 23.52
C ILE A 9 6.69 -6.45 24.51
N LEU A 10 5.86 -7.26 25.18
CA LEU A 10 4.88 -6.76 26.15
C LEU A 10 5.52 -6.37 27.49
N THR A 11 6.59 -7.05 27.93
CA THR A 11 7.27 -6.75 29.20
C THR A 11 8.27 -5.59 29.11
N LEU A 12 8.85 -5.31 27.93
CA LEU A 12 9.68 -4.11 27.70
C LEU A 12 8.89 -2.79 27.80
N LEU A 13 7.57 -2.83 27.69
CA LEU A 13 6.70 -1.64 27.82
C LEU A 13 6.48 -1.20 29.28
N VAL A 14 6.77 -2.05 30.27
CA VAL A 14 6.40 -1.80 31.68
C VAL A 14 7.51 -1.12 32.50
N ASN A 15 8.76 -1.10 32.02
CA ASN A 15 9.91 -0.57 32.80
C ASN A 15 10.62 0.64 32.17
N ALA A 16 10.09 1.23 31.10
CA ALA A 16 10.54 2.55 30.72
C ALA A 16 9.90 3.58 31.64
N LYS A 17 10.62 4.03 32.68
CA LYS A 17 10.43 5.38 33.23
C LYS A 17 10.67 6.38 32.10
N ALA A 18 9.67 6.57 31.26
CA ALA A 18 9.74 7.46 30.13
C ALA A 18 9.56 8.89 30.63
N ASN A 19 10.49 9.76 30.25
CA ASN A 19 10.15 11.15 30.01
C ASN A 19 8.90 11.15 29.13
N ALA A 20 7.78 11.66 29.64
CA ALA A 20 6.46 11.62 29.04
C ALA A 20 6.36 12.22 27.61
N GLY A 21 7.44 12.77 27.05
CA GLY A 21 7.48 13.39 25.73
C GLY A 21 7.72 12.47 24.52
N ASN A 22 8.26 11.25 24.68
CA ASN A 22 8.71 10.40 23.54
C ASN A 22 8.26 8.93 23.61
N MET A 23 7.08 8.64 24.17
CA MET A 23 6.57 7.26 24.20
C MET A 23 6.32 6.72 22.78
N PRO A 24 6.68 5.46 22.47
CA PRO A 24 6.32 4.82 21.22
C PRO A 24 4.79 4.80 21.04
N THR A 25 4.33 5.04 19.81
CA THR A 25 2.91 4.95 19.44
C THR A 25 2.61 3.57 18.88
N VAL A 26 1.69 2.84 19.52
CA VAL A 26 1.06 1.65 18.93
C VAL A 26 0.03 2.11 17.90
N PHE A 27 -0.04 1.42 16.77
CA PHE A 27 -1.03 1.68 15.71
C PHE A 27 -1.41 0.38 15.00
N GLY A 28 -2.56 0.35 14.34
CA GLY A 28 -3.00 -0.82 13.61
C GLY A 28 -4.23 -0.62 12.74
N ILE A 29 -4.57 -1.70 12.03
CA ILE A 29 -5.81 -1.83 11.28
C ILE A 29 -6.34 -3.24 11.49
N ALA A 30 -7.56 -3.38 12.00
CA ALA A 30 -8.32 -4.63 11.91
C ALA A 30 -9.29 -4.51 10.74
N HIS A 31 -9.07 -5.28 9.68
CA HIS A 31 -9.84 -5.18 8.44
C HIS A 31 -10.30 -6.58 8.01
N LEU A 32 -11.59 -6.84 8.21
CA LEU A 32 -12.23 -8.12 7.93
C LEU A 32 -13.38 -7.93 6.96
N ALA A 33 -13.64 -8.91 6.12
CA ALA A 33 -14.82 -8.95 5.27
C ALA A 33 -15.33 -10.38 5.10
N THR A 34 -16.64 -10.56 5.11
CA THR A 34 -17.26 -11.75 4.52
C THR A 34 -17.36 -11.52 3.02
N GLU A 35 -16.94 -12.49 2.23
CA GLU A 35 -16.90 -12.39 0.78
C GLU A 35 -17.52 -13.62 0.13
N VAL A 36 -18.41 -13.37 -0.83
CA VAL A 36 -18.92 -14.37 -1.76
C VAL A 36 -18.25 -14.12 -3.11
N VAL A 37 -17.56 -15.13 -3.63
CA VAL A 37 -16.97 -15.12 -4.98
C VAL A 37 -17.78 -16.06 -5.88
N SER A 38 -17.99 -15.66 -7.13
CA SER A 38 -18.64 -16.48 -8.16
C SER A 38 -18.13 -16.11 -9.55
N GLY A 39 -18.45 -16.95 -10.54
CA GLY A 39 -18.21 -16.70 -11.95
C GLY A 39 -17.24 -17.71 -12.59
N GLU A 40 -17.24 -17.75 -13.92
CA GLU A 40 -16.52 -18.75 -14.69
C GLU A 40 -15.02 -18.69 -14.36
N GLY A 41 -14.39 -19.86 -14.16
CA GLY A 41 -12.97 -19.96 -13.82
C GLY A 41 -12.57 -19.45 -12.42
N SER A 42 -13.52 -18.99 -11.60
CA SER A 42 -13.25 -18.53 -10.23
C SER A 42 -13.34 -19.65 -9.20
N LYS A 43 -12.72 -19.45 -8.02
CA LYS A 43 -12.93 -20.32 -6.86
C LYS A 43 -14.18 -19.86 -6.12
N GLU A 44 -15.32 -20.32 -6.60
CA GLU A 44 -16.62 -19.93 -6.04
C GLU A 44 -16.74 -20.31 -4.55
N GLY A 45 -17.43 -19.47 -3.79
CA GLY A 45 -17.79 -19.79 -2.42
C GLY A 45 -17.80 -18.61 -1.47
N PHE A 46 -18.17 -18.90 -0.23
CA PHE A 46 -18.18 -17.96 0.88
C PHE A 46 -16.90 -18.10 1.70
N SER A 47 -16.31 -16.98 2.11
CA SER A 47 -15.18 -16.97 3.04
C SER A 47 -15.12 -15.70 3.86
N VAL A 48 -14.45 -15.78 5.01
CA VAL A 48 -14.00 -14.60 5.76
C VAL A 48 -12.59 -14.26 5.28
N LYS A 49 -12.33 -12.99 5.00
CA LYS A 49 -11.05 -12.48 4.50
C LYS A 49 -10.45 -11.48 5.49
N SER A 50 -9.20 -11.71 5.90
CA SER A 50 -8.37 -10.66 6.50
C SER A 50 -7.75 -9.79 5.41
N ARG A 51 -8.09 -8.51 5.41
CA ARG A 51 -7.68 -7.53 4.40
C ARG A 51 -6.47 -6.75 4.87
N SER A 52 -5.31 -7.42 4.88
CA SER A 52 -4.05 -6.76 5.26
C SER A 52 -4.17 -6.14 6.67
N SER A 53 -4.86 -6.83 7.59
CA SER A 53 -4.91 -6.44 9.01
C SER A 53 -3.49 -6.39 9.55
N ARG A 54 -3.22 -5.43 10.44
CA ARG A 54 -1.84 -5.15 10.87
C ARG A 54 -1.78 -4.49 12.22
N LEU A 55 -0.67 -4.74 12.90
CA LEU A 55 -0.28 -4.10 14.15
C LEU A 55 1.15 -3.59 14.02
N GLY A 56 1.43 -2.45 14.63
CA GLY A 56 2.76 -1.87 14.61
C GLY A 56 3.03 -0.92 15.75
N VAL A 57 4.31 -0.59 15.88
CA VAL A 57 4.84 0.40 16.81
C VAL A 57 5.72 1.35 16.02
N ARG A 58 5.55 2.65 16.25
CA ARG A 58 6.43 3.68 15.69
C ARG A 58 6.88 4.63 16.79
N GLY A 59 8.08 5.14 16.67
CA GLY A 59 8.58 6.13 17.61
C GLY A 59 9.46 7.17 16.95
N LYS A 60 9.69 8.23 17.71
CA LYS A 60 10.52 9.36 17.33
C LYS A 60 11.34 9.78 18.55
N ASN A 61 12.64 9.96 18.34
CA ASN A 61 13.56 10.47 19.35
C ASN A 61 14.34 11.65 18.79
N THR A 62 14.48 12.72 19.57
CA THR A 62 15.40 13.82 19.22
C THR A 62 16.80 13.46 19.70
N PHE A 63 17.76 13.43 18.79
CA PHE A 63 19.17 13.25 19.07
C PHE A 63 19.89 14.59 19.23
N LYS A 64 21.19 14.54 19.57
CA LYS A 64 22.05 15.72 19.65
C LYS A 64 22.02 16.50 18.33
N GLY A 65 22.09 17.82 18.40
CA GLY A 65 22.08 18.69 17.21
C GLY A 65 20.73 18.81 16.50
N ASN A 66 19.61 18.54 17.19
CA ASN A 66 18.23 18.59 16.66
C ASN A 66 17.93 17.58 15.54
N LEU A 67 18.80 16.59 15.33
CA LEU A 67 18.53 15.49 14.42
C LEU A 67 17.42 14.60 14.99
N THR A 68 16.39 14.31 14.21
CA THR A 68 15.30 13.47 14.67
C THR A 68 15.49 12.04 14.16
N GLY A 69 15.65 11.07 15.07
CA GLY A 69 15.54 9.65 14.78
C GLY A 69 14.10 9.19 14.71
N ILE A 70 13.79 8.29 13.79
CA ILE A 70 12.49 7.65 13.64
C ILE A 70 12.64 6.15 13.41
N TYR A 71 11.68 5.37 13.86
CA TYR A 71 11.60 3.94 13.60
C TYR A 71 10.16 3.47 13.46
N ARG A 72 9.98 2.34 12.80
CA ARG A 72 8.70 1.65 12.63
C ARG A 72 8.92 0.14 12.61
N PHE A 73 8.09 -0.57 13.34
CA PHE A 73 7.87 -2.00 13.21
C PHE A 73 6.40 -2.20 12.82
N GLU A 74 6.14 -2.94 11.74
CA GLU A 74 4.77 -3.22 11.29
C GLU A 74 4.66 -4.66 10.83
N PHE A 75 3.67 -5.36 11.37
CA PHE A 75 3.37 -6.75 11.08
C PHE A 75 1.97 -6.83 10.48
N GLN A 76 1.84 -7.50 9.35
CA GLN A 76 0.54 -7.99 8.89
C GLN A 76 0.17 -9.19 9.74
N ILE A 77 -1.10 -9.27 10.13
CA ILE A 77 -1.66 -10.39 10.88
C ILE A 77 -2.89 -10.87 10.11
N ASP A 78 -2.92 -12.15 9.78
CA ASP A 78 -4.15 -12.78 9.31
C ASP A 78 -5.08 -13.00 10.52
N MET A 79 -6.29 -12.48 10.41
CA MET A 79 -7.32 -12.53 11.45
C MET A 79 -8.45 -13.50 11.08
N ALA A 80 -8.42 -14.09 9.88
CA ALA A 80 -9.42 -15.01 9.38
C ALA A 80 -8.91 -16.46 9.32
N ASP A 81 -7.59 -16.64 9.23
CA ASP A 81 -6.93 -17.94 9.13
C ASP A 81 -5.58 -17.90 9.85
N ASP A 82 -5.17 -19.01 10.46
CA ASP A 82 -3.85 -19.17 11.06
C ASP A 82 -2.79 -19.68 10.07
N ASN A 83 -3.17 -19.95 8.82
CA ASN A 83 -2.30 -20.40 7.72
C ASN A 83 -1.36 -21.55 8.13
N ASN A 84 -1.81 -22.48 8.99
CA ASN A 84 -0.99 -23.55 9.57
C ASN A 84 0.31 -23.05 10.26
N GLY A 85 0.28 -21.82 10.80
CA GLY A 85 1.33 -21.26 11.66
C GLY A 85 2.45 -20.49 10.96
N ASP A 86 2.78 -20.78 9.70
CA ASP A 86 3.98 -20.20 9.07
C ASP A 86 3.72 -18.84 8.39
N ASP A 87 2.47 -18.56 8.02
CA ASP A 87 2.15 -17.43 7.14
C ASP A 87 1.13 -16.43 7.72
N PHE A 88 0.66 -16.64 8.95
CA PHE A 88 -0.31 -15.74 9.60
C PHE A 88 0.30 -14.39 10.02
N VAL A 89 1.62 -14.30 10.20
CA VAL A 89 2.31 -13.03 10.47
C VAL A 89 3.32 -12.74 9.38
N LYS A 90 3.16 -11.61 8.68
CA LYS A 90 4.09 -11.18 7.62
C LYS A 90 4.69 -9.83 7.93
N SER A 91 5.99 -9.66 7.67
CA SER A 91 6.66 -8.38 7.87
C SER A 91 6.20 -7.34 6.84
N ARG A 92 5.89 -6.12 7.31
CA ARG A 92 5.57 -4.97 6.47
C ARG A 92 6.69 -3.93 6.56
N ASN A 93 6.36 -2.64 6.61
CA ASN A 93 7.38 -1.60 6.71
C ASN A 93 8.07 -1.70 8.07
N MET A 94 9.36 -2.05 8.05
CA MET A 94 10.22 -2.21 9.22
C MET A 94 11.51 -1.45 8.95
N TYR A 95 11.70 -0.32 9.61
CA TYR A 95 12.82 0.56 9.30
C TYR A 95 13.22 1.41 10.50
N ALA A 96 14.45 1.89 10.45
CA ALA A 96 14.93 3.00 11.25
C ALA A 96 15.49 4.08 10.31
N GLY A 97 15.60 5.31 10.80
CA GLY A 97 16.09 6.40 9.98
C GLY A 97 16.20 7.71 10.72
N ILE A 98 16.59 8.71 9.96
CA ILE A 98 16.78 10.08 10.41
C ILE A 98 15.94 11.01 9.54
N THR A 99 15.39 12.03 10.18
CA THR A 99 14.66 13.10 9.52
C THR A 99 15.20 14.44 9.97
N ASP A 100 15.42 15.31 9.00
CA ASP A 100 15.83 16.69 9.16
C ASP A 100 14.93 17.59 8.31
N LYS A 101 14.65 18.80 8.81
CA LYS A 101 13.74 19.72 8.14
C LYS A 101 14.29 20.23 6.80
N LYS A 102 15.61 20.36 6.67
CA LYS A 102 16.30 20.90 5.50
C LYS A 102 16.83 19.82 4.56
N LEU A 103 17.22 18.66 5.10
CA LEU A 103 17.80 17.56 4.32
C LEU A 103 16.77 16.47 3.99
N GLY A 104 15.61 16.43 4.64
CA GLY A 104 14.59 15.43 4.37
C GLY A 104 14.74 14.19 5.25
N THR A 105 14.32 13.04 4.74
CA THR A 105 14.24 11.80 5.52
C THR A 105 14.99 10.68 4.81
N LEU A 106 15.89 10.03 5.54
CA LEU A 106 16.61 8.83 5.09
C LEU A 106 16.21 7.67 5.99
N LEU A 107 15.73 6.58 5.39
CA LEU A 107 15.32 5.36 6.06
C LEU A 107 16.13 4.17 5.54
N VAL A 108 16.41 3.22 6.42
CA VAL A 108 17.03 1.94 6.10
C VAL A 108 16.20 0.82 6.70
N GLY A 109 15.91 -0.21 5.90
CA GLY A 109 15.15 -1.40 6.31
C GLY A 109 14.19 -1.87 5.23
N ARG A 110 13.19 -2.67 5.60
CA ARG A 110 12.12 -3.09 4.69
C ARG A 110 11.14 -1.94 4.48
N HIS A 111 11.01 -1.45 3.25
CA HIS A 111 10.18 -0.28 2.95
C HIS A 111 9.51 -0.35 1.57
N ASP A 112 8.38 0.34 1.43
CA ASP A 112 7.71 0.54 0.15
C ASP A 112 8.59 1.36 -0.82
N SER A 113 8.57 1.01 -2.10
CA SER A 113 9.33 1.74 -3.13
C SER A 113 8.80 3.15 -3.38
N ALA A 114 9.63 4.02 -3.96
CA ALA A 114 9.23 5.39 -4.31
C ALA A 114 7.99 5.42 -5.23
N MET A 115 7.93 4.55 -6.24
CA MET A 115 6.78 4.43 -7.14
C MET A 115 5.50 4.02 -6.41
N LYS A 116 5.59 3.08 -5.46
CA LYS A 116 4.44 2.70 -4.64
C LYS A 116 3.96 3.85 -3.74
N LYS A 117 4.88 4.61 -3.17
CA LYS A 117 4.58 5.78 -2.32
C LYS A 117 3.93 6.92 -3.10
N ALA A 118 4.18 7.03 -4.39
CA ALA A 118 3.69 8.10 -5.25
C ALA A 118 2.28 7.90 -5.84
N ILE A 119 1.52 6.86 -5.47
CA ILE A 119 0.17 6.66 -6.02
C ILE A 119 -0.82 7.73 -5.56
N GLY A 120 -0.90 8.01 -4.25
CA GLY A 120 -1.71 9.08 -3.64
C GLY A 120 -3.24 9.08 -3.87
N ILE A 121 -3.77 8.26 -4.78
CA ILE A 121 -5.19 8.25 -5.15
C ILE A 121 -5.94 6.99 -4.70
N LYS A 122 -5.34 6.09 -3.93
CA LYS A 122 -5.98 4.83 -3.48
C LYS A 122 -7.20 5.08 -2.59
N ILE A 123 -8.38 4.55 -2.95
CA ILE A 123 -9.63 4.68 -2.17
C ILE A 123 -10.13 3.35 -1.57
N PHE A 124 -9.69 2.24 -2.14
CA PHE A 124 -10.08 0.86 -1.83
C PHE A 124 -8.93 0.06 -1.18
N SER A 125 -8.18 0.75 -0.30
CA SER A 125 -6.99 0.19 0.36
C SER A 125 -7.23 -1.20 0.92
N ASP A 126 -6.47 -2.15 0.37
CA ASP A 126 -6.41 -3.55 0.78
C ASP A 126 -7.71 -4.37 0.54
N THR A 127 -8.67 -3.86 -0.22
CA THR A 127 -9.86 -4.61 -0.67
C THR A 127 -9.66 -5.27 -2.05
N VAL A 128 -10.61 -6.07 -2.51
CA VAL A 128 -10.61 -6.65 -3.88
C VAL A 128 -10.66 -5.59 -4.97
N ALA A 129 -11.39 -4.49 -4.76
CA ALA A 129 -11.50 -3.38 -5.70
C ALA A 129 -10.32 -2.38 -5.60
N GLU A 130 -9.18 -2.79 -5.08
CA GLU A 130 -8.01 -1.92 -5.06
C GLU A 130 -7.48 -1.68 -6.48
N MET A 131 -7.29 -0.43 -6.90
CA MET A 131 -6.79 -0.09 -8.24
C MET A 131 -5.52 -0.82 -8.66
N THR A 132 -4.71 -1.22 -7.68
CA THR A 132 -3.45 -1.91 -7.92
C THR A 132 -3.59 -3.36 -8.38
N THR A 133 -4.80 -3.93 -8.36
CA THR A 133 -5.06 -5.19 -9.08
C THR A 133 -4.86 -5.00 -10.58
N ILE A 134 -5.38 -3.90 -11.12
CA ILE A 134 -5.21 -3.48 -12.52
C ILE A 134 -3.82 -2.87 -12.77
N MET A 135 -3.31 -2.05 -11.83
CA MET A 135 -2.00 -1.39 -11.98
C MET A 135 -0.95 -1.92 -10.99
N GLY A 136 0.22 -2.30 -11.48
CA GLY A 136 1.40 -2.52 -10.66
C GLY A 136 1.51 -3.85 -9.94
N LYS A 137 0.46 -4.47 -9.37
CA LYS A 137 0.67 -5.75 -8.64
C LYS A 137 1.08 -6.88 -9.58
N ASP A 138 0.35 -7.06 -10.68
CA ASP A 138 0.59 -8.15 -11.64
C ASP A 138 1.98 -8.05 -12.28
N VAL A 139 2.35 -6.86 -12.77
CA VAL A 139 3.67 -6.55 -13.33
C VAL A 139 4.78 -6.37 -12.28
N LYS A 140 4.52 -6.64 -10.99
CA LYS A 140 5.48 -6.47 -9.88
C LYS A 140 6.13 -5.07 -9.82
N LEU A 141 5.31 -4.02 -9.93
CA LEU A 141 5.63 -2.58 -9.75
C LEU A 141 4.83 -1.93 -8.59
N TYR A 142 4.41 -2.74 -7.61
CA TYR A 142 3.79 -2.32 -6.35
C TYR A 142 4.62 -2.79 -5.15
N ASN A 143 5.92 -2.52 -5.20
CA ASN A 143 6.90 -3.22 -4.37
C ASN A 143 7.06 -2.68 -2.95
N ARG A 144 7.28 -3.62 -2.03
CA ARG A 144 7.91 -3.40 -0.72
C ARG A 144 9.11 -4.33 -0.67
N ALA A 145 10.30 -3.77 -0.67
CA ALA A 145 11.53 -4.54 -0.76
C ALA A 145 12.22 -4.67 0.60
N ASN A 146 13.00 -5.74 0.76
CA ASN A 146 13.99 -5.86 1.82
C ASN A 146 15.18 -4.94 1.54
N ASN A 147 16.11 -4.84 2.50
CA ASN A 147 17.41 -4.18 2.34
C ASN A 147 17.33 -2.83 1.61
N THR A 148 16.31 -2.04 1.94
CA THR A 148 15.98 -0.83 1.21
C THR A 148 16.59 0.38 1.90
N VAL A 149 17.26 1.22 1.10
CA VAL A 149 17.54 2.61 1.45
C VAL A 149 16.48 3.46 0.77
N TYR A 150 15.75 4.23 1.56
CA TYR A 150 14.68 5.11 1.08
C TYR A 150 14.97 6.55 1.47
N TYR A 151 14.89 7.45 0.51
CA TYR A 151 15.06 8.88 0.71
C TYR A 151 13.79 9.64 0.29
N GLN A 152 13.41 10.61 1.09
CA GLN A 152 12.34 11.55 0.82
C GLN A 152 12.84 12.97 1.09
N SER A 153 12.88 13.80 0.06
CA SER A 153 13.30 15.20 0.21
C SER A 153 12.32 16.00 1.08
N PRO A 154 12.73 17.17 1.61
CA PRO A 154 11.77 18.18 2.01
C PRO A 154 10.87 18.58 0.84
N ARG A 155 9.74 19.22 1.14
CA ARG A 155 8.88 19.80 0.10
C ARG A 155 9.40 21.17 -0.29
N LEU A 156 9.65 21.36 -1.58
CA LEU A 156 9.98 22.65 -2.18
C LEU A 156 8.84 23.06 -3.12
N PHE A 157 8.19 24.20 -2.87
CA PHE A 157 7.03 24.69 -3.63
C PHE A 157 5.94 23.62 -3.88
N CYS A 158 5.65 22.79 -2.86
CA CYS A 158 4.70 21.67 -2.90
C CYS A 158 5.17 20.41 -3.67
N ILE A 159 6.38 20.42 -4.24
CA ILE A 159 7.01 19.29 -4.92
C ILE A 159 7.88 18.50 -3.94
N GLN A 160 7.88 17.18 -4.05
CA GLN A 160 8.68 16.28 -3.22
C GLN A 160 9.31 15.17 -4.08
N LEU A 161 10.63 14.99 -3.95
CA LEU A 161 11.37 13.88 -4.54
C LEU A 161 11.38 12.70 -3.58
N LEU A 162 11.09 11.51 -4.10
CA LEU A 162 11.20 10.23 -3.43
C LEU A 162 12.18 9.36 -4.21
N ALA A 163 13.07 8.67 -3.53
CA ALA A 163 14.00 7.72 -4.13
C ALA A 163 14.13 6.49 -3.25
N SER A 164 14.28 5.32 -3.85
CA SER A 164 14.53 4.09 -3.11
C SER A 164 15.35 3.11 -3.92
N VAL A 165 16.30 2.44 -3.26
CA VAL A 165 17.04 1.31 -3.79
C VAL A 165 16.98 0.14 -2.82
N SER A 166 16.80 -1.09 -3.30
CA SER A 166 16.96 -2.29 -2.50
C SER A 166 18.21 -3.04 -2.92
N ALA A 167 19.05 -3.41 -1.96
CA ALA A 167 20.25 -4.20 -2.24
C ALA A 167 19.89 -5.63 -2.68
N LEU A 168 20.72 -6.21 -3.53
CA LEU A 168 20.64 -7.61 -3.95
C LEU A 168 20.82 -8.56 -2.76
N GLU A 169 19.98 -9.60 -2.70
CA GLU A 169 20.07 -10.65 -1.67
C GLU A 169 20.91 -11.87 -2.11
N ASN A 170 21.54 -11.86 -3.30
CA ASN A 170 22.39 -12.95 -3.80
C ASN A 170 23.71 -12.47 -4.43
N GLY A 171 24.79 -13.22 -4.19
CA GLY A 171 26.19 -12.80 -4.38
C GLY A 171 26.79 -12.84 -5.79
N ASP A 172 26.04 -13.26 -6.81
CA ASP A 172 26.60 -13.52 -8.15
C ASP A 172 26.14 -12.54 -9.26
N SER A 173 25.45 -11.45 -8.92
CA SER A 173 25.04 -10.43 -9.91
C SER A 173 26.07 -9.29 -10.00
N LYS A 174 26.34 -8.81 -11.23
CA LYS A 174 27.12 -7.58 -11.47
C LYS A 174 26.37 -6.30 -11.05
N ASN A 175 25.08 -6.41 -10.79
CA ASN A 175 24.25 -5.29 -10.36
C ASN A 175 24.43 -5.05 -8.85
N LEU A 176 24.13 -3.83 -8.38
CA LEU A 176 24.17 -3.48 -6.95
C LEU A 176 22.79 -3.48 -6.29
N PHE A 177 21.73 -3.41 -7.09
CA PHE A 177 20.37 -3.20 -6.58
C PHE A 177 19.36 -4.11 -7.29
N ASP A 178 18.48 -4.71 -6.51
CA ASP A 178 17.33 -5.49 -6.96
C ASP A 178 16.22 -4.60 -7.52
N ILE A 179 15.97 -3.46 -6.86
CA ILE A 179 14.93 -2.51 -7.26
C ILE A 179 15.50 -1.11 -7.14
N GLN A 180 15.29 -0.30 -8.17
CA GLN A 180 15.59 1.12 -8.17
C GLN A 180 14.31 1.88 -8.55
N SER A 181 13.90 2.81 -7.70
CA SER A 181 12.69 3.59 -7.93
C SER A 181 12.89 5.06 -7.58
N ILE A 182 12.33 5.92 -8.43
CA ILE A 182 12.32 7.36 -8.25
C ILE A 182 10.91 7.89 -8.51
N ALA A 183 10.49 8.86 -7.73
CA ALA A 183 9.21 9.52 -7.94
C ALA A 183 9.26 10.99 -7.56
N ILE A 184 8.45 11.79 -8.25
CA ILE A 184 8.16 13.17 -7.92
C ILE A 184 6.67 13.24 -7.59
N THR A 185 6.35 13.86 -6.46
CA THR A 185 4.96 14.13 -6.08
C THR A 185 4.75 15.62 -5.94
N PHE A 186 3.56 16.09 -6.32
CA PHE A 186 3.10 17.44 -6.08
C PHE A 186 1.83 17.38 -5.22
N LYS A 187 1.78 18.20 -4.17
CA LYS A 187 0.58 18.30 -3.34
C LYS A 187 0.34 19.73 -2.90
N LYS A 188 -0.65 20.39 -3.49
CA LYS A 188 -1.08 21.75 -3.12
C LYS A 188 -2.60 21.79 -3.00
N ASN A 189 -3.09 22.26 -1.86
CA ASN A 189 -4.51 22.33 -1.55
C ASN A 189 -5.20 20.97 -1.81
N ASN A 190 -6.09 20.97 -2.79
CA ASN A 190 -6.94 19.86 -3.18
C ASN A 190 -6.35 18.99 -4.30
N ILE A 191 -5.20 19.38 -4.87
CA ILE A 191 -4.56 18.72 -6.01
C ILE A 191 -3.43 17.83 -5.52
N TYR A 192 -3.41 16.61 -6.06
CA TYR A 192 -2.29 15.67 -5.98
C TYR A 192 -1.84 15.29 -7.39
N ALA A 193 -0.54 15.23 -7.61
CA ALA A 193 0.05 14.58 -8.77
C ALA A 193 1.23 13.71 -8.36
N GLY A 194 1.43 12.58 -9.03
CA GLY A 194 2.56 11.69 -8.82
C GLY A 194 3.10 11.21 -10.17
N LEU A 195 4.41 11.35 -10.37
CA LEU A 195 5.17 10.79 -11.48
C LEU A 195 6.21 9.84 -10.89
N ALA A 196 6.29 8.63 -11.41
CA ALA A 196 7.24 7.65 -10.89
C ALA A 196 7.83 6.77 -11.99
N ASN A 197 9.05 6.33 -11.77
CA ASN A 197 9.74 5.30 -12.55
C ASN A 197 10.29 4.24 -11.59
N GLU A 198 10.20 2.98 -11.99
CA GLU A 198 10.78 1.86 -11.26
C GLU A 198 11.35 0.85 -12.24
N LYS A 199 12.50 0.28 -11.89
CA LYS A 199 13.10 -0.87 -12.56
C LYS A 199 13.53 -1.89 -11.52
N ALA A 200 13.34 -3.15 -11.84
CA ALA A 200 13.83 -4.28 -11.08
C ALA A 200 14.90 -5.03 -11.88
N GLU A 201 15.85 -5.63 -11.18
CA GLU A 201 16.93 -6.44 -11.75
C GLU A 201 16.37 -7.63 -12.53
N ALA A 202 15.30 -8.23 -12.00
CA ALA A 202 14.53 -9.30 -12.64
C ALA A 202 13.86 -8.90 -13.98
N GLY A 203 14.00 -7.65 -14.44
CA GLY A 203 13.66 -7.21 -15.79
C GLY A 203 12.38 -6.36 -15.89
N GLN A 204 11.58 -6.29 -14.83
CA GLN A 204 10.40 -5.42 -14.80
C GLN A 204 10.83 -3.95 -14.85
N LYS A 205 10.08 -3.15 -15.60
CA LYS A 205 10.25 -1.70 -15.59
C LYS A 205 8.93 -1.02 -15.85
N GLY A 206 8.68 0.12 -15.23
CA GLY A 206 7.51 0.90 -15.56
C GLY A 206 7.56 2.33 -15.09
N ASN A 207 6.63 3.09 -15.63
CA ASN A 207 6.36 4.47 -15.32
C ASN A 207 4.91 4.57 -14.85
N ARG A 208 4.65 5.45 -13.88
CA ARG A 208 3.31 5.69 -13.35
C ARG A 208 3.04 7.18 -13.25
N ILE A 209 1.87 7.58 -13.71
CA ILE A 209 1.33 8.92 -13.59
C ILE A 209 0.04 8.80 -12.80
N THR A 210 -0.15 9.66 -11.79
CA THR A 210 -1.39 9.74 -11.02
C THR A 210 -1.77 11.19 -10.82
N LEU A 211 -3.07 11.47 -10.91
CA LEU A 211 -3.65 12.79 -10.68
C LEU A 211 -4.87 12.61 -9.78
N GLY A 212 -5.01 13.46 -8.76
CA GLY A 212 -6.13 13.42 -7.84
C GLY A 212 -6.60 14.81 -7.47
N TYR A 213 -7.91 14.95 -7.31
CA TYR A 213 -8.54 16.19 -6.86
C TYR A 213 -9.57 15.91 -5.77
N LYS A 214 -9.58 16.73 -4.71
CA LYS A 214 -10.52 16.63 -3.59
C LYS A 214 -11.38 17.88 -3.50
N PHE A 215 -12.68 17.77 -3.30
CA PHE A 215 -13.57 18.93 -3.20
C PHE A 215 -14.79 18.59 -2.35
N SER A 216 -15.11 19.41 -1.34
CA SER A 216 -16.33 19.27 -0.53
C SER A 216 -16.62 17.85 0.00
N GLY A 217 -15.58 17.10 0.39
CA GLY A 217 -15.72 15.70 0.84
C GLY A 217 -15.75 14.65 -0.28
N HIS A 218 -15.79 15.08 -1.54
CA HIS A 218 -15.59 14.26 -2.73
C HIS A 218 -14.11 14.13 -3.08
N GLN A 219 -13.78 13.08 -3.82
CA GLN A 219 -12.47 12.86 -4.40
C GLN A 219 -12.63 12.24 -5.78
N VAL A 220 -11.81 12.64 -6.74
CA VAL A 220 -11.61 11.95 -8.01
C VAL A 220 -10.12 11.69 -8.21
N GLY A 221 -9.79 10.59 -8.87
CA GLY A 221 -8.42 10.24 -9.20
C GLY A 221 -8.34 9.49 -10.53
N ALA A 222 -7.24 9.70 -11.23
CA ALA A 222 -6.89 8.97 -12.45
C ALA A 222 -5.44 8.52 -12.37
N GLY A 223 -5.17 7.31 -12.85
CA GLY A 223 -3.83 6.73 -12.92
C GLY A 223 -3.58 6.14 -14.28
N TYR A 224 -2.36 6.29 -14.77
CA TYR A 224 -1.86 5.61 -15.96
C TYR A 224 -0.50 4.99 -15.67
N GLU A 225 -0.31 3.74 -16.05
CA GLU A 225 0.93 3.00 -15.90
C GLU A 225 1.33 2.37 -17.23
N PHE A 226 2.63 2.40 -17.54
CA PHE A 226 3.15 1.75 -18.74
C PHE A 226 4.57 1.26 -18.52
N GLY A 227 4.89 0.11 -19.10
CA GLY A 227 6.13 -0.59 -18.79
C GLY A 227 6.25 -1.93 -19.49
N LYS A 228 7.03 -2.82 -18.87
CA LYS A 228 7.22 -4.20 -19.30
C LYS A 228 7.29 -5.16 -18.12
N TYR A 229 6.80 -6.38 -18.35
CA TYR A 229 7.05 -7.53 -17.50
C TYR A 229 8.52 -7.99 -17.61
N ALA A 230 8.95 -8.87 -16.71
CA ALA A 230 10.26 -9.53 -16.78
C ALA A 230 10.47 -10.28 -18.10
N SER A 231 9.40 -10.87 -18.65
CA SER A 231 9.42 -11.54 -19.96
C SER A 231 9.71 -10.59 -21.13
N GLY A 232 9.67 -9.28 -20.93
CA GLY A 232 9.79 -8.27 -21.98
C GLY A 232 8.46 -7.90 -22.65
N ALA A 233 7.36 -8.61 -22.33
CA ALA A 233 6.01 -8.26 -22.76
C ALA A 233 5.62 -6.85 -22.30
N TYR A 234 4.84 -6.14 -23.11
CA TYR A 234 4.41 -4.79 -22.77
C TYR A 234 3.31 -4.80 -21.70
N HIS A 235 3.24 -3.73 -20.92
CA HIS A 235 2.19 -3.48 -19.94
C HIS A 235 1.71 -2.05 -20.07
N LYS A 236 0.40 -1.85 -20.15
CA LYS A 236 -0.24 -0.54 -19.99
C LYS A 236 -1.47 -0.73 -19.11
N ALA A 237 -1.77 0.22 -18.25
CA ALA A 237 -2.99 0.19 -17.45
C ALA A 237 -3.49 1.61 -17.20
N PHE A 238 -4.81 1.81 -17.24
CA PHE A 238 -5.44 3.03 -16.75
C PHE A 238 -6.47 2.70 -15.68
N VAL A 239 -6.62 3.61 -14.72
CA VAL A 239 -7.61 3.52 -13.65
C VAL A 239 -8.24 4.89 -13.41
N ILE A 240 -9.53 4.93 -13.13
CA ILE A 240 -10.25 6.09 -12.63
C ILE A 240 -10.94 5.66 -11.35
N ASN A 241 -10.90 6.53 -10.33
CA ASN A 241 -11.61 6.27 -9.09
C ASN A 241 -12.22 7.54 -8.49
N GLY A 242 -13.18 7.33 -7.59
CA GLY A 242 -13.87 8.43 -6.94
C GLY A 242 -14.51 8.07 -5.60
N ILE A 243 -14.62 9.09 -4.76
CA ILE A 243 -15.43 9.09 -3.54
C ILE A 243 -16.48 10.17 -3.70
N ALA A 244 -17.75 9.80 -3.57
CA ALA A 244 -18.86 10.73 -3.49
C ALA A 244 -19.40 10.75 -2.06
N LYS A 245 -19.22 11.86 -1.34
CA LYS A 245 -19.85 12.07 -0.04
C LYS A 245 -21.35 12.30 -0.26
N LEU A 246 -22.19 11.55 0.45
CA LEU A 246 -23.65 11.73 0.42
C LEU A 246 -24.11 12.50 1.66
N THR A 247 -23.57 12.12 2.83
CA THR A 247 -23.80 12.78 4.12
C THR A 247 -22.51 12.72 4.95
N ASP A 248 -22.53 13.20 6.20
CA ASP A 248 -21.40 13.02 7.12
C ASP A 248 -21.13 11.56 7.48
N LEU A 249 -22.14 10.70 7.39
CA LEU A 249 -22.04 9.28 7.74
C LEU A 249 -21.90 8.36 6.52
N TYR A 250 -22.31 8.80 5.32
CA TYR A 250 -22.41 7.93 4.16
C TYR A 250 -21.68 8.48 2.94
N LYS A 251 -21.00 7.58 2.22
CA LYS A 251 -20.31 7.88 0.95
C LYS A 251 -20.36 6.68 0.01
N ILE A 252 -20.28 6.96 -1.28
CA ILE A 252 -20.06 5.96 -2.33
C ILE A 252 -18.60 6.01 -2.73
N LYS A 253 -17.98 4.85 -2.94
CA LYS A 253 -16.67 4.72 -3.58
C LYS A 253 -16.83 3.94 -4.87
N ALA A 254 -16.12 4.35 -5.92
CA ALA A 254 -16.11 3.63 -7.19
C ALA A 254 -14.72 3.65 -7.83
N THR A 255 -14.36 2.56 -8.49
CA THR A 255 -13.15 2.45 -9.32
C THR A 255 -13.49 1.69 -10.59
N CYS A 256 -12.83 2.04 -11.68
CA CYS A 256 -12.86 1.30 -12.94
C CYS A 256 -11.47 1.39 -13.56
N GLY A 257 -11.01 0.32 -14.19
CA GLY A 257 -9.72 0.33 -14.89
C GLY A 257 -9.64 -0.76 -15.92
N LYS A 258 -8.70 -0.58 -16.85
CA LYS A 258 -8.34 -1.57 -17.86
C LYS A 258 -6.83 -1.73 -17.90
N ARG A 259 -6.37 -2.98 -17.90
CA ARG A 259 -5.00 -3.38 -18.24
C ARG A 259 -4.99 -3.83 -19.70
N MET A 260 -4.04 -3.32 -20.45
CA MET A 260 -3.75 -3.69 -21.83
C MET A 260 -2.39 -4.36 -21.85
N ALA A 261 -2.38 -5.67 -22.08
CA ALA A 261 -1.19 -6.51 -22.07
C ALA A 261 -1.36 -7.63 -23.11
N GLU A 262 -0.63 -8.74 -22.99
CA GLU A 262 -0.93 -9.93 -23.80
C GLU A 262 -2.38 -10.40 -23.62
N LYS A 263 -2.92 -10.18 -22.42
CA LYS A 263 -4.34 -10.37 -22.10
C LYS A 263 -4.88 -9.07 -21.51
N ASP A 264 -5.94 -8.57 -22.14
CA ASP A 264 -6.67 -7.41 -21.64
C ASP A 264 -7.52 -7.82 -20.44
N GLU A 265 -7.52 -6.98 -19.42
CA GLU A 265 -8.29 -7.15 -18.18
C GLU A 265 -9.07 -5.86 -17.93
N THR A 266 -10.37 -5.97 -17.65
CA THR A 266 -11.20 -4.84 -17.23
C THR A 266 -11.81 -5.16 -15.87
N ALA A 267 -11.61 -4.27 -14.89
CA ALA A 267 -12.19 -4.43 -13.57
C ALA A 267 -12.87 -3.15 -13.09
N TYR A 268 -13.94 -3.33 -12.34
CA TYR A 268 -14.64 -2.25 -11.67
C TYR A 268 -15.11 -2.67 -10.28
N GLY A 269 -15.24 -1.69 -9.40
CA GLY A 269 -15.75 -1.91 -8.06
C GLY A 269 -16.52 -0.70 -7.56
N ILE A 270 -17.60 -0.96 -6.83
CA ILE A 270 -18.47 0.04 -6.24
C ILE A 270 -18.82 -0.35 -4.82
N ALA A 271 -18.78 0.60 -3.89
CA ALA A 271 -19.14 0.37 -2.51
C ALA A 271 -20.01 1.46 -1.93
N ALA A 272 -21.03 1.04 -1.18
CA ALA A 272 -21.72 1.87 -0.21
C ALA A 272 -20.95 1.79 1.12
N VAL A 273 -20.58 2.94 1.68
CA VAL A 273 -19.71 3.02 2.86
C VAL A 273 -20.36 3.88 3.94
N ARG A 274 -20.44 3.35 5.15
CA ARG A 274 -20.70 4.10 6.38
C ARG A 274 -19.38 4.48 7.04
N ASP A 275 -19.13 5.77 7.20
CA ASP A 275 -17.97 6.30 7.92
C ASP A 275 -18.16 6.12 9.43
N LEU A 276 -17.16 5.55 10.09
CA LEU A 276 -17.16 5.31 11.53
C LEU A 276 -16.23 6.29 12.28
N GLY A 277 -15.62 7.24 11.57
CA GLY A 277 -14.62 8.15 12.10
C GLY A 277 -13.21 7.55 12.14
N GLY A 278 -12.18 8.39 12.26
CA GLY A 278 -10.79 7.92 12.37
C GLY A 278 -10.26 7.17 11.14
N LYS A 279 -10.94 7.26 9.98
CA LYS A 279 -10.75 6.44 8.76
C LYS A 279 -11.28 5.01 8.85
N SER A 280 -11.98 4.67 9.93
CA SER A 280 -12.71 3.41 10.09
C SER A 280 -14.00 3.42 9.27
N GLU A 281 -14.36 2.27 8.70
CA GLU A 281 -15.41 2.16 7.68
C GLU A 281 -16.15 0.82 7.82
N LEU A 282 -17.47 0.85 7.68
CA LEU A 282 -18.30 -0.33 7.35
C LEU A 282 -18.72 -0.19 5.88
N TYR A 283 -18.62 -1.25 5.10
CA TYR A 283 -18.89 -1.16 3.67
C TYR A 283 -19.55 -2.42 3.10
N LEU A 284 -20.42 -2.23 2.12
CA LEU A 284 -20.86 -3.24 1.17
C LEU A 284 -20.18 -2.93 -0.17
N LEU A 285 -19.36 -3.85 -0.67
CA LEU A 285 -18.54 -3.70 -1.87
C LEU A 285 -18.90 -4.78 -2.89
N TYR A 286 -19.21 -4.36 -4.11
CA TYR A 286 -19.24 -5.24 -5.28
C TYR A 286 -18.01 -4.98 -6.14
N HIS A 287 -17.40 -6.04 -6.65
CA HIS A 287 -16.27 -6.00 -7.57
C HIS A 287 -16.49 -7.02 -8.68
N ARG A 288 -16.09 -6.68 -9.91
CA ARG A 288 -16.04 -7.61 -11.02
C ARG A 288 -14.77 -7.38 -11.84
N ASP A 289 -14.20 -8.48 -12.30
CA ASP A 289 -13.01 -8.53 -13.13
C ASP A 289 -13.26 -9.47 -14.31
N THR A 290 -13.04 -8.97 -15.52
CA THR A 290 -13.24 -9.70 -16.78
C THR A 290 -11.96 -9.69 -17.59
N ASN A 291 -11.55 -10.88 -18.04
CA ASN A 291 -10.38 -11.05 -18.90
C ASN A 291 -10.80 -11.42 -20.33
N ASP A 292 -10.47 -10.58 -21.31
CA ASP A 292 -11.00 -10.66 -22.68
C ASP A 292 -10.58 -11.95 -23.44
N ASN A 293 -9.62 -12.73 -22.92
CA ASN A 293 -9.05 -13.93 -23.57
C ASN A 293 -8.91 -15.15 -22.63
N THR A 294 -9.62 -15.18 -21.52
CA THR A 294 -9.77 -16.38 -20.68
C THR A 294 -11.22 -16.51 -20.25
N SER A 295 -11.70 -17.73 -20.05
CA SER A 295 -12.97 -18.07 -19.38
C SER A 295 -13.05 -17.60 -17.91
N VAL A 296 -12.36 -16.52 -17.53
CA VAL A 296 -12.29 -16.02 -16.16
C VAL A 296 -13.06 -14.70 -16.09
N ASP A 297 -14.23 -14.78 -15.51
CA ASP A 297 -15.08 -13.65 -15.12
C ASP A 297 -15.35 -13.82 -13.62
N GLU A 298 -14.62 -13.08 -12.79
CA GLU A 298 -14.73 -13.18 -11.34
C GLU A 298 -15.52 -11.99 -10.80
N GLN A 299 -16.55 -12.28 -10.02
CA GLN A 299 -17.29 -11.27 -9.27
C GLN A 299 -17.27 -11.59 -7.77
N ALA A 300 -17.17 -10.53 -6.97
CA ALA A 300 -17.12 -10.62 -5.52
C ALA A 300 -18.10 -9.64 -4.86
N LEU A 301 -18.89 -10.14 -3.92
CA LEU A 301 -19.70 -9.32 -3.00
C LEU A 301 -19.11 -9.42 -1.59
N SER A 302 -18.71 -8.28 -1.04
CA SER A 302 -18.01 -8.15 0.22
C SER A 302 -18.80 -7.28 1.20
N LEU A 303 -19.17 -7.81 2.37
CA LEU A 303 -19.55 -7.01 3.53
C LEU A 303 -18.35 -6.94 4.48
N GLY A 304 -17.77 -5.75 4.64
CA GLY A 304 -16.52 -5.60 5.39
C GLY A 304 -16.49 -4.43 6.35
N MET A 305 -15.63 -4.56 7.34
CA MET A 305 -15.38 -3.56 8.36
C MET A 305 -13.88 -3.34 8.49
N LYS A 306 -13.48 -2.07 8.52
CA LYS A 306 -12.11 -1.61 8.71
C LYS A 306 -12.07 -0.72 9.94
N TYR A 307 -11.35 -1.13 10.96
CA TYR A 307 -11.10 -0.36 12.17
C TYR A 307 -9.64 0.09 12.20
N VAL A 308 -9.42 1.40 12.32
CA VAL A 308 -8.08 2.02 12.40
C VAL A 308 -7.88 2.54 13.82
N PHE A 309 -6.73 2.21 14.41
CA PHE A 309 -6.34 2.61 15.76
C PHE A 309 -4.86 2.99 15.83
#